data_AF-A0A9P9Q6Z8-F1
#
_entry.id   AF-A0A9P9Q6Z8-F1
#
_cell.length_a   1.000
_cell.length_b   1.000
_cell.length_c   1.000
_cell.angle_alpha   90.00
_cell.angle_beta   90.00
_cell.angle_gamma   90.00
#
_symmetry.space_group_name_H-M   'P 1'
#
loop_
_entity.id
_entity.type
_entity.pdbx_description
1 polymer ?
#
loop_
_entity_poly.entity_id
_entity_poly.type
_entity_poly.pdbx_seq_one_letter_code
_entity_poly.pdbx_strand_id
1 'polypeptide(L)'
;ILVVGPEEEEYTVHCGLLCHYSSYFRNLFFGPFQERNTLQGLMPDVSQREFRRCAYYCLPLSSAPLLSSYSTSSLLRLYVIADRYNIPLLRDDIVTWMFHQWAIEGLLPAYPTINSAFARLPANSPLCRLMVDVM
;
A
#
# COMPACT_ATOMS: atom_id res chain seq x y z
N ILE A 1 -1.03 -17.77 9.33
CA ILE A 1 -0.01 -17.79 8.27
C ILE A 1 -0.67 -17.21 7.03
N LEU A 2 -0.04 -16.25 6.35
CA LEU A 2 -0.51 -15.69 5.09
C LEU A 2 0.42 -16.17 3.97
N VAL A 3 -0.14 -16.59 2.85
CA VAL A 3 0.63 -17.01 1.67
C VAL A 3 0.66 -15.85 0.68
N VAL A 4 1.85 -15.43 0.23
CA VAL A 4 2.01 -14.20 -0.56
C VAL A 4 2.81 -14.43 -1.84
N GLY A 5 2.27 -13.90 -2.95
CA GLY A 5 2.93 -13.89 -4.26
C GLY A 5 2.80 -15.22 -5.01
N PRO A 6 3.31 -15.26 -6.26
CA PRO A 6 3.19 -16.43 -7.14
C PRO A 6 3.99 -17.65 -6.66
N GLU A 7 4.99 -17.45 -5.80
CA GLU A 7 5.82 -18.51 -5.21
C GLU A 7 5.23 -19.07 -3.89
N GLU A 8 4.02 -18.64 -3.50
CA GLU A 8 3.30 -19.14 -2.32
C GLU A 8 4.12 -19.14 -0.99
N GLU A 9 4.88 -18.08 -0.74
CA GLU A 9 5.71 -18.01 0.47
C GLU A 9 4.88 -17.71 1.72
N GLU A 10 5.13 -18.47 2.80
CA GLU A 10 4.42 -18.37 4.08
C GLU A 10 4.97 -17.22 4.96
N TYR A 11 4.11 -16.25 5.27
CA TYR A 11 4.39 -15.17 6.21
C TYR A 11 3.69 -15.39 7.54
N THR A 12 4.48 -15.40 8.62
CA THR A 12 3.96 -15.28 9.99
C THR A 12 3.92 -13.81 10.37
N VAL A 13 2.76 -13.20 10.21
CA VAL A 13 2.48 -11.83 10.61
C VAL A 13 1.46 -11.82 11.73
N HIS A 14 1.61 -10.87 12.66
CA HIS A 14 0.68 -10.72 13.77
C HIS A 14 -0.66 -10.22 13.24
N CYS A 15 -1.65 -11.11 13.07
CA CYS A 15 -2.94 -10.77 12.48
C CYS A 15 -3.62 -9.58 13.16
N GLY A 16 -3.44 -9.42 14.49
CA GLY A 16 -3.96 -8.27 15.23
C GLY A 16 -3.45 -6.92 14.73
N LEU A 17 -2.19 -6.84 14.27
CA LEU A 17 -1.62 -5.61 13.71
C LEU A 17 -2.20 -5.32 12.33
N LEU A 18 -2.23 -6.31 11.44
CA LEU A 18 -2.82 -6.13 10.10
C LEU A 18 -4.30 -5.76 10.20
N CYS A 19 -5.06 -6.41 11.08
CA CYS A 19 -6.46 -6.07 11.34
C CYS A 19 -6.64 -4.70 11.97
N HIS A 20 -5.65 -4.17 12.69
CA HIS A 20 -5.71 -2.83 13.26
C HIS A 20 -5.67 -1.78 12.15
N TYR A 21 -4.73 -1.93 11.21
CA TYR A 21 -4.49 -0.99 10.11
C TYR A 21 -5.35 -1.20 8.87
N SER A 22 -5.97 -2.38 8.72
CA SER A 22 -6.76 -2.76 7.56
C SER A 22 -8.09 -3.39 7.95
N SER A 23 -9.19 -2.77 7.53
CA SER A 23 -10.51 -3.38 7.64
C SER A 23 -10.68 -4.57 6.69
N TYR A 24 -9.95 -4.61 5.58
CA TYR A 24 -9.91 -5.76 4.67
C TYR A 24 -9.39 -7.00 5.41
N PHE A 25 -8.21 -6.92 6.03
CA PHE A 25 -7.67 -8.05 6.79
C PHE A 25 -8.53 -8.39 8.00
N ARG A 26 -9.13 -7.38 8.67
CA ARG A 26 -10.10 -7.64 9.75
C ARG A 26 -11.27 -8.49 9.27
N ASN A 27 -11.86 -8.16 8.12
CA ASN A 27 -12.96 -8.92 7.55
C ASN A 27 -12.51 -10.28 6.99
N LEU A 28 -11.29 -10.38 6.46
CA LEU A 28 -10.70 -11.63 6.01
C LEU A 28 -10.52 -12.64 7.16
N PHE A 29 -9.98 -12.18 8.30
CA PHE A 29 -9.68 -13.06 9.43
C PHE A 29 -10.88 -13.27 10.38
N PHE A 30 -11.72 -12.25 10.55
CA PHE A 30 -12.77 -12.24 11.58
C PHE A 30 -14.18 -11.99 11.02
N GLY A 31 -14.34 -11.90 9.70
CA GLY A 31 -15.64 -11.72 9.05
C GLY A 31 -16.50 -12.99 9.05
N PRO A 32 -17.78 -12.84 8.66
CA PRO A 32 -18.74 -13.95 8.62
C PRO A 32 -18.45 -14.96 7.50
N PHE A 33 -17.70 -14.55 6.46
CA PHE A 33 -17.18 -15.44 5.43
C PHE A 33 -15.98 -16.21 6.00
N GLN A 34 -16.20 -17.46 6.38
CA GLN A 34 -15.18 -18.33 6.99
C GLN A 34 -14.13 -18.78 5.97
N GLU A 35 -13.09 -17.99 5.76
CA GLU A 35 -11.78 -18.51 5.31
C GLU A 35 -10.98 -19.09 6.51
N ARG A 36 -11.68 -19.56 7.56
CA ARG A 36 -11.11 -19.92 8.87
C ARG A 36 -10.11 -21.09 8.83
N ASN A 37 -10.15 -21.93 7.79
CA ASN A 37 -9.29 -23.12 7.69
C ASN A 37 -8.32 -23.09 6.52
N THR A 38 -8.35 -22.05 5.68
CA THR A 38 -7.45 -21.95 4.53
C THR A 38 -7.15 -20.48 4.29
N LEU A 39 -6.29 -19.91 5.14
CA LEU A 39 -5.68 -18.58 4.92
C LEU A 39 -4.66 -18.59 3.77
N GLN A 40 -4.93 -19.40 2.74
CA GLN A 40 -4.29 -19.30 1.43
C GLN A 40 -5.04 -18.24 0.64
N GLY A 41 -4.99 -17.01 1.16
CA GLY A 41 -5.45 -15.84 0.42
C GLY A 41 -4.44 -15.58 -0.69
N LEU A 42 -4.60 -16.30 -1.80
CA LEU A 42 -3.86 -16.13 -3.05
C LEU A 42 -3.84 -14.63 -3.40
N MET A 43 -2.69 -14.00 -3.17
CA MET A 43 -2.34 -12.68 -3.68
C MET A 43 -1.37 -12.83 -4.86
N PRO A 44 -1.76 -13.49 -5.98
CA PRO A 44 -0.83 -13.80 -7.07
C PRO A 44 -0.31 -12.54 -7.75
N ASP A 45 -1.10 -11.46 -7.73
CA ASP A 45 -0.76 -10.20 -8.41
C ASP A 45 0.17 -9.29 -7.60
N VAL A 46 0.33 -9.56 -6.29
CA VAL A 46 1.13 -8.70 -5.40
C VAL A 46 2.49 -9.34 -5.18
N SER A 47 3.54 -8.61 -5.53
CA SER A 47 4.89 -9.10 -5.27
C SER A 47 5.14 -9.16 -3.77
N GLN A 48 5.83 -10.22 -3.32
CA GLN A 48 6.24 -10.40 -1.93
C GLN A 48 6.95 -9.17 -1.36
N ARG A 49 7.78 -8.52 -2.18
CA ARG A 49 8.50 -7.30 -1.81
C ARG A 49 7.56 -6.16 -1.41
N GLU A 50 6.45 -6.01 -2.10
CA GLU A 50 5.50 -4.93 -1.83
C GLU A 50 4.65 -5.26 -0.59
N PHE A 51 4.19 -6.50 -0.44
CA PHE A 51 3.51 -6.94 0.78
C PHE A 51 4.40 -6.77 2.02
N ARG A 52 5.68 -7.15 1.92
CA ARG A 52 6.65 -6.99 3.01
C ARG A 52 6.81 -5.53 3.43
N ARG A 53 6.80 -4.59 2.48
CA ARG A 53 6.84 -3.14 2.78
C ARG A 53 5.58 -2.68 3.51
N CYS A 54 4.39 -3.13 3.10
CA CYS A 54 3.15 -2.84 3.81
C CYS A 54 3.13 -3.44 5.22
N ALA A 55 3.54 -4.69 5.38
CA ALA A 55 3.61 -5.36 6.68
C ALA A 55 4.61 -4.67 7.61
N TYR A 56 5.76 -4.24 7.07
CA TYR A 56 6.77 -3.50 7.81
C TYR A 56 6.25 -2.14 8.28
N TYR A 57 5.44 -1.44 7.47
CA TYR A 57 4.79 -0.20 7.88
C TYR A 57 3.82 -0.40 9.07
N CYS A 58 3.12 -1.53 9.13
CA CYS A 58 2.19 -1.83 10.22
C CYS A 58 2.89 -2.16 11.56
N LEU A 59 4.22 -2.32 11.57
CA LEU A 59 4.97 -2.53 12.80
C LEU A 59 5.16 -1.19 13.51
N PRO A 60 5.04 -1.13 14.86
CA PRO A 60 5.21 0.09 15.66
C PRO A 60 6.62 0.71 15.59
N LEU A 61 7.54 0.12 14.83
CA LEU A 61 8.89 0.65 14.53
C LEU A 61 8.91 1.58 13.30
N SER A 62 7.83 1.64 12.51
CA SER A 62 7.79 2.38 11.25
C SER A 62 7.44 3.84 11.49
N SER A 63 8.47 4.68 11.59
CA SER A 63 8.33 6.13 11.50
C SER A 63 8.45 6.61 10.04
N ALA A 64 7.95 7.81 9.75
CA ALA A 64 8.05 8.55 8.48
C ALA A 64 9.37 8.41 7.67
N PRO A 65 10.59 8.26 8.26
CA PRO A 65 11.83 8.00 7.52
C PRO A 65 11.84 6.79 6.57
N LEU A 66 10.85 5.89 6.61
CA LEU A 66 10.81 4.78 5.65
C LEU A 66 10.37 5.21 4.25
N LEU A 67 9.46 6.18 4.15
CA LEU A 67 8.92 6.61 2.85
C LEU A 67 9.97 7.35 2.03
N SER A 68 10.86 8.12 2.68
CA SER A 68 11.96 8.82 2.01
C SER A 68 13.02 7.87 1.42
N SER A 69 13.09 6.62 1.90
CA SER A 69 14.02 5.62 1.36
C SER A 69 13.52 4.98 0.04
N TYR A 70 12.28 5.22 -0.34
CA TYR A 70 11.66 4.60 -1.51
C TYR A 70 11.57 5.57 -2.70
N SER A 71 11.78 5.02 -3.90
CA SER A 71 11.52 5.76 -5.13
C SER A 71 10.02 6.08 -5.27
N THR A 72 9.69 7.15 -6.00
CA THR A 72 8.30 7.52 -6.31
C THR A 72 7.51 6.37 -6.94
N SER A 73 8.15 5.59 -7.81
CA SER A 73 7.55 4.39 -8.43
C SER A 73 7.26 3.27 -7.42
N SER A 74 8.11 3.11 -6.40
CA SER A 74 7.89 2.15 -5.31
C SER A 74 6.75 2.61 -4.41
N LEU A 75 6.69 3.90 -4.10
CA LEU A 75 5.62 4.50 -3.29
C LEU A 75 4.26 4.42 -3.99
N LEU A 76 4.21 4.60 -5.31
CA LEU A 76 2.98 4.43 -6.09
C LEU A 76 2.45 3.00 -6.04
N ARG A 77 3.33 2.00 -6.18
CA ARG A 77 2.95 0.58 -6.02
C ARG A 77 2.46 0.29 -4.60
N LEU A 78 3.13 0.86 -3.61
CA LEU A 78 2.73 0.74 -2.20
C LEU A 78 1.35 1.38 -1.95
N TYR A 79 1.07 2.53 -2.57
CA TYR A 79 -0.22 3.20 -2.51
C TYR A 79 -1.33 2.35 -3.12
N VAL A 80 -1.12 1.76 -4.30
CA VAL A 80 -2.09 0.87 -4.95
C VAL A 80 -2.45 -0.31 -4.03
N ILE A 81 -1.48 -0.85 -3.31
CA ILE A 81 -1.68 -1.96 -2.37
C ILE A 81 -2.39 -1.48 -1.10
N ALA A 82 -2.01 -0.32 -0.56
CA ALA A 82 -2.69 0.30 0.56
C ALA A 82 -4.15 0.59 0.24
N ASP A 83 -4.45 1.00 -1.00
CA ASP A 83 -5.81 1.20 -1.49
C ASP A 83 -6.57 -0.13 -1.60
N ARG A 84 -5.98 -1.13 -2.27
CA ARG A 84 -6.59 -2.46 -2.45
C ARG A 84 -6.91 -3.16 -1.14
N TYR A 85 -6.01 -3.08 -0.15
CA TYR A 85 -6.20 -3.68 1.17
C TYR A 85 -6.76 -2.73 2.21
N ASN A 86 -7.27 -1.57 1.79
CA ASN A 86 -7.91 -0.58 2.65
C ASN A 86 -7.10 -0.25 3.93
N ILE A 87 -5.86 0.21 3.73
CA ILE A 87 -4.93 0.69 4.75
C ILE A 87 -4.87 2.23 4.66
N PRO A 88 -5.85 2.96 5.24
CA PRO A 88 -5.99 4.40 5.07
C PRO A 88 -4.76 5.19 5.56
N LEU A 89 -4.22 4.85 6.73
CA LEU A 89 -3.06 5.55 7.29
C LEU A 89 -1.84 5.53 6.37
N LEU A 90 -1.59 4.37 5.72
CA LEU A 90 -0.50 4.26 4.75
C LEU A 90 -0.74 5.09 3.49
N ARG A 91 -1.99 5.16 3.00
CA ARG A 91 -2.33 6.02 1.87
C ARG A 91 -2.06 7.48 2.20
N ASP A 92 -2.52 7.93 3.36
CA ASP A 92 -2.43 9.32 3.79
C ASP A 92 -0.97 9.73 3.99
N ASP A 93 -0.14 8.88 4.58
CA ASP A 93 1.30 9.12 4.75
C ASP A 93 2.03 9.21 3.40
N ILE A 94 1.71 8.33 2.44
CA ILE A 94 2.30 8.36 1.10
C ILE A 94 1.89 9.65 0.36
N VAL A 95 0.61 10.03 0.42
CA VAL A 95 0.11 11.26 -0.21
C VAL A 95 0.75 12.49 0.43
N THR A 96 0.86 12.52 1.75
CA THR A 96 1.52 13.61 2.49
C THR A 96 2.99 13.74 2.07
N TRP A 97 3.70 12.61 1.98
CA TRP A 97 5.09 12.61 1.53
C TRP A 97 5.23 13.11 0.09
N MET A 98 4.39 12.62 -0.83
CA MET A 98 4.43 13.06 -2.23
C MET A 98 4.03 14.53 -2.38
N PHE A 99 3.06 15.02 -1.63
CA PHE A 99 2.67 16.42 -1.59
C PHE A 99 3.86 17.29 -1.18
N HIS A 100 4.59 16.90 -0.11
CA HIS A 100 5.77 17.64 0.31
C HIS A 100 6.83 17.69 -0.81
N GLN A 101 7.09 16.58 -1.48
CA GLN A 101 8.09 16.55 -2.55
C GLN A 101 7.66 17.36 -3.78
N TRP A 102 6.40 17.31 -4.18
CA TRP A 102 5.96 17.92 -5.43
C TRP A 102 5.50 19.36 -5.26
N ALA A 103 4.72 19.65 -4.22
CA ALA A 103 4.14 20.97 -4.00
C ALA A 103 5.04 21.91 -3.19
N ILE A 104 5.85 21.39 -2.27
CA ILE A 104 6.72 22.20 -1.40
C ILE A 104 8.14 22.28 -1.95
N GLU A 105 8.75 21.13 -2.28
CA GLU A 105 10.13 21.09 -2.82
C GLU A 105 10.19 21.35 -4.33
N GLY A 106 9.05 21.37 -5.03
CA GLY A 106 8.97 21.64 -6.47
C GLY A 106 9.50 20.52 -7.37
N LEU A 107 9.63 19.28 -6.86
CA LEU A 107 10.08 18.13 -7.65
C LEU A 107 8.90 17.59 -8.47
N LEU A 108 8.84 17.89 -9.76
CA LEU A 108 7.74 17.40 -10.60
C LEU A 108 7.76 15.87 -10.74
N PRO A 109 6.58 15.21 -10.74
CA PRO A 109 6.49 13.78 -10.99
C PRO A 109 6.94 13.45 -12.42
N ALA A 110 7.78 12.42 -12.55
CA ALA A 110 8.18 11.93 -13.87
C ALA A 110 6.97 11.39 -14.66
N TYR A 111 6.95 11.64 -15.96
CA TYR A 111 5.86 11.20 -16.86
C TYR A 111 5.48 9.71 -16.73
N PRO A 112 6.43 8.75 -16.62
CA PRO A 112 6.08 7.34 -16.40
C PRO A 112 5.30 7.09 -15.09
N THR A 113 5.55 7.89 -14.06
CA THR A 113 4.85 7.81 -12.76
C THR A 113 3.40 8.27 -12.90
N ILE A 114 3.19 9.38 -13.62
CA ILE A 114 1.85 9.92 -13.90
C ILE A 114 1.02 8.87 -14.66
N ASN A 115 1.54 8.37 -15.78
CA ASN A 115 0.86 7.34 -16.57
C ASN A 115 0.56 6.08 -15.76
N SER A 116 1.50 5.66 -14.90
CA SER A 116 1.29 4.50 -14.05
C SER A 116 0.20 4.72 -12.99
N ALA A 117 0.04 5.94 -12.48
CA ALA A 117 -1.01 6.27 -11.52
C ALA A 117 -2.38 6.19 -12.17
N PHE A 118 -2.58 6.92 -13.27
CA PHE A 118 -3.86 6.97 -13.99
C PHE A 118 -4.27 5.64 -14.60
N ALA A 119 -3.31 4.76 -14.93
CA ALA A 119 -3.62 3.41 -15.42
C ALA A 119 -4.07 2.43 -14.33
N ARG A 120 -3.74 2.69 -13.05
CA ARG A 120 -3.94 1.72 -11.94
C ARG A 120 -4.91 2.20 -10.87
N LEU A 121 -5.16 3.51 -10.78
CA LEU A 121 -6.00 4.12 -9.77
C LEU A 121 -7.24 4.74 -10.41
N PRO A 122 -8.38 4.76 -9.70
CA PRO A 122 -9.55 5.48 -10.19
C PRO A 122 -9.25 6.99 -10.24
N ALA A 123 -9.86 7.68 -11.20
CA ALA A 123 -9.61 9.11 -11.44
C ALA A 123 -9.93 10.01 -10.22
N ASN A 124 -10.77 9.53 -9.30
CA ASN A 124 -11.12 10.24 -8.07
C ASN A 124 -10.10 10.04 -6.93
N SER A 125 -9.05 9.23 -7.14
CA SER A 125 -8.02 8.95 -6.15
C SER A 125 -7.31 10.24 -5.70
N PRO A 126 -7.08 10.44 -4.38
CA PRO A 126 -6.33 11.58 -3.86
C PRO A 126 -4.97 11.79 -4.55
N LEU A 127 -4.28 10.69 -4.87
CA LEU A 127 -2.99 10.74 -5.58
C LEU A 127 -3.11 11.35 -6.99
N CYS A 128 -4.16 10.97 -7.74
CA CYS A 128 -4.39 11.49 -9.08
C CYS A 128 -4.77 12.97 -9.04
N ARG A 129 -5.58 13.40 -8.07
CA ARG A 129 -5.90 14.82 -7.87
C ARG A 129 -4.65 15.63 -7.57
N LEU A 130 -3.82 15.14 -6.64
CA LEU A 130 -2.54 15.77 -6.31
C LEU A 130 -1.65 15.97 -7.55
N MET A 131 -1.55 14.96 -8.41
CA MET A 131 -0.77 15.06 -9.64
C MET A 131 -1.31 16.13 -10.61
N VAL A 132 -2.63 16.32 -10.67
CA VAL A 132 -3.25 17.36 -11.50
C VAL A 132 -3.04 18.75 -10.89
N ASP A 133 -3.16 18.87 -9.57
CA ASP A 133 -3.10 20.17 -8.88
C ASP A 133 -1.67 20.77 -8.85
N VAL A 134 -0.63 19.94 -8.96
CA VAL A 134 0.78 20.37 -8.93
C VAL A 134 1.35 20.63 -10.33
N MET A 135 0.64 20.24 -11.40
CA MET A 135 1.03 20.49 -12.80
C MET A 135 0.48 21.80 -13.33
#